data_AF-A0A949Q780-F1
#
_entry.id   AF-A0A949Q780-F1
#
_cell.length_a   1.000
_cell.length_b   1.000
_cell.length_c   1.000
_cell.angle_alpha   90.00
_cell.angle_beta   90.00
_cell.angle_gamma   90.00
#
_symmetry.space_group_name_H-M   'P 1'
#
loop_
_entity.id
_entity.type
_entity.pdbx_description
1 polymer ?
#
loop_
_entity_poly.entity_id
_entity_poly.type
_entity_poly.pdbx_seq_one_letter_code
_entity_poly.pdbx_strand_id
1 'polypeptide(L)'
;FGWPLALGGLAAGGLAASLKHAFEGATRGAQGAAYAMLLLLGWGVSVLLVANLPLAERMGHALFDGQLYFTDRSHLITAGVFTILALTVLRGLSRRLLLAHFFPDFFRARGLSERRAHFAFDLLIAGALALATMSIGVMGAFALIFVPPLIAFSWADGWRPAILLSLAAGLASYIASFALALLLDQPFGPLLGLLLVSGGVFSALLRSFLGRN
;
A
#
# COMPACT_ATOMS: atom_id res chain seq x y z
N PHE A 1 13.83 17.38 -0.93
CA PHE A 1 14.82 16.60 -1.71
C PHE A 1 14.55 15.08 -1.56
N GLY A 2 13.36 14.61 -1.98
CA GLY A 2 12.96 13.20 -1.83
C GLY A 2 12.95 12.36 -3.12
N TRP A 3 13.28 12.97 -4.26
CA TRP A 3 13.18 12.32 -5.57
C TRP A 3 14.06 11.07 -5.72
N PRO A 4 15.31 11.00 -5.21
CA PRO A 4 16.11 9.78 -5.32
C PRO A 4 15.48 8.57 -4.62
N LEU A 5 14.87 8.77 -3.45
CA LEU A 5 14.18 7.72 -2.70
C LEU A 5 12.88 7.29 -3.39
N ALA A 6 12.08 8.25 -3.88
CA ALA A 6 10.85 7.95 -4.61
C ALA A 6 11.15 7.20 -5.92
N LEU A 7 12.18 7.62 -6.66
CA LEU A 7 12.63 6.94 -7.87
C LEU A 7 13.21 5.55 -7.56
N GLY A 8 13.97 5.41 -6.48
CA GLY A 8 14.48 4.12 -6.01
C GLY A 8 13.35 3.15 -5.64
N GLY A 9 12.34 3.62 -4.91
CA GLY A 9 11.14 2.83 -4.56
C GLY A 9 10.33 2.43 -5.79
N LEU A 10 10.13 3.35 -6.74
CA LEU A 10 9.48 3.06 -8.03
C LEU A 10 10.28 2.05 -8.86
N ALA A 11 11.61 2.19 -8.92
CA ALA A 11 12.49 1.27 -9.64
C ALA A 11 12.46 -0.13 -9.00
N ALA A 12 12.58 -0.22 -7.67
CA ALA A 12 12.47 -1.47 -6.93
C ALA A 12 11.09 -2.12 -7.10
N GLY A 13 10.01 -1.34 -7.03
CA GLY A 13 8.66 -1.81 -7.29
C GLY A 13 8.46 -2.29 -8.73
N GLY A 14 9.01 -1.58 -9.71
CA GLY A 14 8.99 -1.98 -11.11
C GLY A 14 9.77 -3.28 -11.36
N LEU A 15 10.94 -3.45 -10.73
CA LEU A 15 11.70 -4.70 -10.75
C LEU A 15 10.90 -5.84 -10.12
N ALA A 16 10.32 -5.62 -8.93
CA ALA A 16 9.50 -6.62 -8.25
C ALA A 16 8.26 -7.01 -9.09
N ALA A 17 7.56 -6.03 -9.67
CA ALA A 17 6.42 -6.27 -10.56
C ALA A 17 6.84 -7.05 -11.81
N SER A 18 7.98 -6.71 -12.42
CA SER A 18 8.51 -7.41 -13.59
C SER A 18 8.88 -8.86 -13.29
N LEU A 19 9.54 -9.10 -12.14
CA LEU A 19 9.91 -10.43 -11.67
C LEU A 19 8.66 -11.27 -11.35
N LYS A 20 7.70 -10.71 -10.61
CA LYS A 20 6.37 -11.32 -10.38
C LYS A 20 5.75 -11.77 -11.69
N HIS A 21 5.79 -10.90 -12.69
CA HIS A 21 5.19 -11.17 -13.99
C HIS A 21 5.84 -12.32 -14.77
N ALA A 22 7.13 -12.58 -14.55
CA ALA A 22 7.82 -13.69 -15.18
C ALA A 22 7.30 -15.06 -14.70
N PHE A 23 6.67 -15.10 -13.51
CA PHE A 23 6.14 -16.32 -12.90
C PHE A 23 4.61 -16.45 -12.98
N GLU A 24 3.90 -15.51 -13.61
CA GLU A 24 2.43 -15.55 -13.74
C GLU A 24 1.91 -16.74 -14.58
N GLY A 25 2.75 -17.40 -15.39
CA GLY A 25 2.39 -18.62 -16.12
C GLY A 25 2.56 -19.93 -15.33
N ALA A 26 3.12 -19.89 -14.11
CA ALA A 26 3.37 -21.07 -13.31
C ALA A 26 2.09 -21.61 -12.63
N THR A 27 2.13 -22.86 -12.17
CA THR A 27 1.01 -23.45 -11.40
C THR A 27 0.76 -22.65 -10.12
N ARG A 28 -0.50 -22.55 -9.66
CA ARG A 28 -0.90 -21.73 -8.49
C ARG A 28 -0.04 -21.96 -7.24
N GLY A 29 0.39 -23.21 -6.99
CA GLY A 29 1.29 -23.54 -5.88
C GLY A 29 2.69 -22.97 -6.05
N ALA A 30 3.24 -23.03 -7.27
CA ALA A 30 4.53 -22.44 -7.61
C ALA A 30 4.51 -20.90 -7.60
N GLN A 31 3.39 -20.28 -7.96
CA GLN A 31 3.21 -18.83 -7.85
C GLN A 31 3.31 -18.35 -6.40
N GLY A 32 2.60 -19.00 -5.46
CA GLY A 32 2.65 -18.67 -4.04
C GLY A 32 4.07 -18.77 -3.46
N ALA A 33 4.79 -19.85 -3.80
CA ALA A 33 6.18 -20.02 -3.41
C ALA A 33 7.10 -18.96 -4.03
N ALA A 34 6.92 -18.63 -5.31
CA ALA A 34 7.69 -17.57 -5.98
C ALA A 34 7.50 -16.21 -5.33
N TYR A 35 6.26 -15.85 -4.92
CA TYR A 35 6.00 -14.62 -4.18
C TYR A 35 6.72 -14.58 -2.83
N ALA A 36 6.65 -15.67 -2.07
CA ALA A 36 7.35 -15.77 -0.79
C ALA A 36 8.87 -15.66 -0.96
N MET A 37 9.44 -16.32 -1.98
CA MET A 37 10.87 -16.24 -2.31
C MET A 37 11.29 -14.84 -2.76
N LEU A 38 10.48 -14.15 -3.58
CA LEU A 38 10.74 -12.77 -3.99
C LEU A 38 10.72 -11.81 -2.80
N LEU A 39 9.76 -12.00 -1.88
CA LEU A 39 9.70 -11.23 -0.64
C LEU A 39 10.94 -11.48 0.22
N LEU A 40 11.33 -12.75 0.40
CA LEU A 40 12.50 -13.14 1.18
C LEU A 40 13.80 -12.58 0.57
N LEU A 41 13.93 -12.63 -0.76
CA LEU A 41 15.07 -12.05 -1.48
C LEU A 41 15.12 -10.53 -1.30
N GLY A 42 14.00 -9.84 -1.49
CA GLY A 42 13.91 -8.39 -1.27
C GLY A 42 14.27 -8.01 0.16
N TRP A 43 13.77 -8.76 1.14
CA TRP A 43 14.08 -8.54 2.56
C TRP A 43 15.56 -8.80 2.87
N GLY A 44 16.10 -9.93 2.42
CA GLY A 44 17.50 -10.30 2.63
C GLY A 44 18.46 -9.28 2.02
N VAL A 45 18.21 -8.84 0.78
CA VAL A 45 18.98 -7.77 0.13
C VAL A 45 18.89 -6.47 0.92
N SER A 46 17.70 -6.08 1.37
CA SER A 46 17.51 -4.85 2.14
C SER A 46 18.27 -4.87 3.46
N VAL A 47 18.20 -5.97 4.20
CA VAL A 47 18.93 -6.16 5.47
C VAL A 47 20.45 -6.14 5.24
N LEU A 48 20.94 -6.81 4.19
CA LEU A 48 22.36 -6.80 3.84
C LEU A 48 22.84 -5.39 3.49
N LEU A 49 22.05 -4.60 2.75
CA LEU A 49 22.38 -3.21 2.44
C LEU A 49 22.46 -2.37 3.72
N VAL A 50 21.46 -2.46 4.61
CA VAL A 50 21.44 -1.75 5.89
C VAL A 50 22.64 -2.13 6.76
N ALA A 51 22.99 -3.42 6.83
CA ALA A 51 24.08 -3.90 7.66
C ALA A 51 25.48 -3.52 7.15
N ASN A 52 25.65 -3.29 5.84
CA ASN A 52 26.95 -3.05 5.24
C ASN A 52 27.18 -1.61 4.76
N LEU A 53 26.14 -0.77 4.69
CA LEU A 53 26.22 0.60 4.20
C LEU A 53 25.73 1.59 5.28
N PRO A 54 26.59 2.44 5.85
CA PRO A 54 26.20 3.43 6.85
C PRO A 54 25.12 4.41 6.38
N LEU A 55 25.07 4.68 5.08
CA LEU A 55 24.01 5.48 4.47
C LEU A 55 22.65 4.77 4.52
N ALA A 56 22.63 3.45 4.27
CA ALA A 56 21.41 2.66 4.28
C ALA A 56 20.87 2.49 5.71
N GLU A 57 21.73 2.37 6.71
CA GLU A 57 21.34 2.36 8.13
C GLU A 57 20.60 3.64 8.53
N ARG A 58 21.18 4.81 8.22
CA ARG A 58 20.54 6.12 8.50
C ARG A 58 19.21 6.27 7.77
N MET A 59 19.16 5.83 6.51
CA MET A 59 17.91 5.85 5.74
C MET A 59 16.88 4.88 6.31
N GLY A 60 17.30 3.70 6.77
CA GLY A 60 16.45 2.73 7.45
C GLY A 60 15.74 3.35 8.64
N HIS A 61 16.48 3.95 9.56
CA HIS A 61 15.90 4.64 10.72
C HIS A 61 14.92 5.74 10.31
N ALA A 62 15.31 6.60 9.35
CA ALA A 62 14.44 7.65 8.85
C ALA A 62 13.13 7.12 8.22
N LEU A 63 13.18 5.99 7.53
CA LEU A 63 12.00 5.35 6.93
C LEU A 63 11.16 4.58 7.96
N PHE A 64 11.76 4.06 9.03
CA PHE A 64 11.02 3.40 10.10
C PHE A 64 10.25 4.41 10.96
N ASP A 65 10.92 5.50 11.34
CA ASP A 65 10.33 6.56 12.18
C ASP A 65 9.35 7.43 11.39
N GLY A 66 9.57 7.56 10.08
CA GLY A 66 8.84 8.50 9.22
C GLY A 66 9.27 9.94 9.46
N GLN A 67 9.03 10.81 8.48
CA GLN A 67 9.42 12.22 8.53
C GLN A 67 8.21 13.15 8.55
N LEU A 68 7.14 12.73 9.23
CA LEU A 68 5.87 13.44 9.16
C LEU A 68 5.99 14.89 9.61
N TYR A 69 6.78 15.13 10.66
CA TYR A 69 7.07 16.46 11.19
C TYR A 69 7.97 17.32 10.27
N PHE A 70 8.69 16.72 9.32
CA PHE A 70 9.56 17.41 8.35
C PHE A 70 8.94 17.49 6.95
N THR A 71 7.64 17.21 6.82
CA THR A 71 6.92 17.25 5.55
C THR A 71 6.63 18.70 5.14
N ASP A 72 7.49 19.23 4.26
CA ASP A 72 7.37 20.57 3.67
C ASP A 72 6.33 20.65 2.51
N ARG A 73 5.97 21.88 2.07
CA ARG A 73 5.05 22.17 0.96
C ARG A 73 5.38 21.40 -0.32
N SER A 74 6.66 21.17 -0.59
CA SER A 74 7.12 20.38 -1.74
C SER A 74 6.67 18.91 -1.70
N HIS A 75 6.62 18.31 -0.52
CA HIS A 75 6.09 16.95 -0.32
C HIS A 75 4.58 16.92 -0.52
N LEU A 76 3.85 17.93 -0.03
CA LEU A 76 2.41 18.05 -0.22
C LEU A 76 2.04 18.18 -1.70
N ILE A 77 2.75 19.02 -2.45
CA ILE A 77 2.54 19.17 -3.91
C ILE A 77 2.82 17.85 -4.63
N THR A 78 3.94 17.19 -4.31
CA THR A 78 4.30 15.90 -4.91
C THR A 78 3.25 14.83 -4.62
N ALA A 79 2.81 14.71 -3.37
CA ALA A 79 1.75 13.80 -2.97
C ALA A 79 0.43 14.13 -3.69
N GLY A 80 0.03 15.40 -3.74
CA GLY A 80 -1.18 15.83 -4.43
C GLY A 80 -1.18 15.52 -5.93
N VAL A 81 -0.07 15.82 -6.62
CA VAL A 81 0.11 15.48 -8.04
C VAL A 81 0.05 13.97 -8.24
N PHE A 82 0.75 13.19 -7.41
CA PHE A 82 0.72 11.74 -7.48
C PHE A 82 -0.68 11.18 -7.22
N THR A 83 -1.43 11.71 -6.25
CA THR A 83 -2.81 11.31 -5.97
C THR A 83 -3.71 11.57 -7.17
N ILE A 84 -3.63 12.75 -7.79
CA ILE A 84 -4.43 13.07 -8.99
C ILE A 84 -4.09 12.11 -10.14
N LEU A 85 -2.81 11.88 -10.39
CA LEU A 85 -2.34 10.94 -11.40
C LEU A 85 -2.85 9.52 -11.10
N ALA A 86 -2.66 9.03 -9.88
CA ALA A 86 -3.07 7.71 -9.44
C ALA A 86 -4.57 7.53 -9.59
N LEU A 87 -5.40 8.48 -9.14
CA LEU A 87 -6.86 8.44 -9.30
C LEU A 87 -7.28 8.42 -10.78
N THR A 88 -6.60 9.19 -11.63
CA THR A 88 -6.88 9.24 -13.07
C THR A 88 -6.57 7.89 -13.73
N VAL A 89 -5.41 7.30 -13.42
CA VAL A 89 -5.02 5.98 -13.92
C VAL A 89 -5.96 4.90 -13.37
N LEU A 90 -6.23 4.90 -12.06
CA LEU A 90 -7.16 3.97 -11.38
C LEU A 90 -8.57 4.04 -11.96
N ARG A 91 -9.06 5.22 -12.34
CA ARG A 91 -10.37 5.35 -13.01
C ARG A 91 -10.40 4.59 -14.34
N GLY A 92 -9.30 4.62 -15.10
CA GLY A 92 -9.17 3.82 -16.33
C GLY A 92 -8.94 2.32 -16.08
N LEU A 93 -8.16 2.00 -15.03
CA LEU A 93 -7.75 0.63 -14.70
C LEU A 93 -8.84 -0.17 -14.00
N SER A 94 -9.61 0.46 -13.09
CA SER A 94 -10.64 -0.18 -12.27
C SER A 94 -11.64 -0.97 -13.11
N ARG A 95 -12.13 -0.40 -14.22
CA ARG A 95 -13.03 -1.11 -15.14
C ARG A 95 -12.36 -2.34 -15.75
N ARG A 96 -11.07 -2.25 -16.10
CA ARG A 96 -10.32 -3.36 -16.72
C ARG A 96 -10.03 -4.47 -15.70
N LEU A 97 -9.61 -4.11 -14.49
CA LEU A 97 -9.31 -5.04 -13.40
C LEU A 97 -10.57 -5.78 -12.93
N LEU A 98 -11.70 -5.07 -12.77
CA LEU A 98 -12.97 -5.70 -12.41
C LEU A 98 -13.46 -6.63 -13.54
N LEU A 99 -13.36 -6.21 -14.81
CA LEU A 99 -13.73 -7.06 -15.93
C LEU A 99 -12.84 -8.30 -16.06
N ALA A 100 -11.53 -8.18 -15.85
CA ALA A 100 -10.61 -9.32 -15.87
C ALA A 100 -10.94 -10.32 -14.74
N HIS A 101 -11.30 -9.82 -13.55
CA HIS A 101 -11.64 -10.68 -12.42
C HIS A 101 -13.00 -11.38 -12.58
N PHE A 102 -14.04 -10.67 -13.01
CA PHE A 102 -15.39 -11.23 -13.12
C PHE A 102 -15.68 -11.93 -14.46
N PHE A 103 -15.03 -11.51 -15.55
CA PHE A 103 -15.27 -12.01 -16.90
C PHE A 103 -13.95 -12.24 -17.67
N PRO A 104 -13.09 -13.16 -17.20
CA PRO A 104 -11.76 -13.38 -17.77
C PRO A 104 -11.81 -13.77 -19.25
N ASP A 105 -12.75 -14.62 -19.66
CA ASP A 105 -12.87 -15.07 -21.05
C ASP A 105 -13.29 -13.94 -22.00
N PHE A 106 -14.18 -13.06 -21.56
CA PHE A 106 -14.63 -11.90 -22.33
C PHE A 106 -13.51 -10.84 -22.46
N PHE A 107 -12.67 -10.74 -21.43
CA PHE A 107 -11.51 -9.85 -21.43
C PHE A 107 -10.43 -10.34 -22.41
N ARG A 108 -10.17 -11.65 -22.43
CA ARG A 108 -9.24 -12.30 -23.39
C ARG A 108 -9.76 -12.20 -24.82
N ALA A 109 -11.07 -12.37 -25.04
CA ALA A 109 -11.70 -12.24 -26.36
C ALA A 109 -11.60 -10.81 -26.94
N ARG A 110 -11.51 -9.78 -26.09
CA ARG A 110 -11.29 -8.38 -26.53
C ARG A 110 -9.82 -8.04 -26.82
N GLY A 111 -8.89 -8.99 -26.72
CA GLY A 111 -7.46 -8.77 -26.96
C GLY A 111 -6.81 -7.82 -25.95
N LEU A 112 -7.47 -7.55 -24.82
CA LEU A 112 -6.93 -6.68 -23.78
C LEU A 112 -5.90 -7.46 -22.96
N SER A 113 -4.70 -6.90 -22.81
CA SER A 113 -3.65 -7.55 -22.03
C SER A 113 -3.84 -7.28 -20.53
N GLU A 114 -4.35 -8.28 -19.83
CA GLU A 114 -4.46 -8.31 -18.36
C GLU A 114 -3.11 -7.97 -17.71
N ARG A 115 -2.07 -8.55 -18.30
CA ARG A 115 -0.64 -8.27 -18.14
C ARG A 115 -0.28 -6.80 -17.87
N ARG A 116 -0.69 -5.89 -18.77
CA ARG A 116 -0.33 -4.46 -18.69
C ARG A 116 -1.14 -3.74 -17.62
N ALA A 117 -2.38 -4.17 -17.39
CA ALA A 117 -3.22 -3.59 -16.37
C ALA A 117 -2.70 -3.90 -14.96
N HIS A 118 -2.32 -5.16 -14.68
CA HIS A 118 -1.72 -5.53 -13.40
C HIS A 118 -0.36 -4.86 -13.17
N PHE A 119 0.49 -4.80 -14.20
CA PHE A 119 1.77 -4.10 -14.09
C PHE A 119 1.61 -2.61 -13.78
N ALA A 120 0.69 -1.92 -14.46
CA ALA A 120 0.40 -0.51 -14.19
C ALA A 120 -0.16 -0.30 -12.77
N PHE A 121 -0.99 -1.23 -12.29
CA PHE A 121 -1.53 -1.20 -10.94
C PHE A 121 -0.44 -1.40 -9.88
N ASP A 122 0.42 -2.40 -10.07
CA ASP A 122 1.55 -2.68 -9.19
C ASP A 122 2.50 -1.48 -9.09
N LEU A 123 2.74 -0.77 -10.21
CA LEU A 123 3.58 0.43 -10.21
C LEU A 123 2.94 1.61 -9.46
N LEU A 124 1.61 1.78 -9.56
CA LEU A 124 0.88 2.77 -8.75
C LEU A 124 0.97 2.45 -7.26
N ILE A 125 0.82 1.18 -6.89
CA ILE A 125 0.97 0.74 -5.49
C ILE A 125 2.38 1.01 -5.00
N ALA A 126 3.40 0.63 -5.78
CA ALA A 126 4.80 0.87 -5.42
C ALA A 126 5.10 2.36 -5.22
N GLY A 127 4.63 3.22 -6.13
CA GLY A 127 4.79 4.66 -6.02
C GLY A 127 4.06 5.25 -4.81
N ALA A 128 2.83 4.81 -4.56
CA ALA A 128 2.05 5.25 -3.41
C ALA A 128 2.73 4.85 -2.10
N LEU A 129 3.19 3.59 -2.02
CA LEU A 129 3.85 3.05 -0.84
C LEU A 129 5.21 3.72 -0.61
N ALA A 130 5.98 4.03 -1.66
CA ALA A 130 7.23 4.76 -1.55
C ALA A 130 7.00 6.17 -0.97
N LEU A 131 6.06 6.94 -1.52
CA LEU A 131 5.73 8.28 -1.03
C LEU A 131 5.17 8.26 0.40
N ALA A 132 4.30 7.30 0.71
CA ALA A 132 3.76 7.12 2.05
C ALA A 132 4.88 6.76 3.04
N THR A 133 5.75 5.82 2.71
CA THR A 133 6.88 5.40 3.56
C THR A 133 7.81 6.57 3.87
N MET A 134 8.10 7.41 2.88
CA MET A 134 8.92 8.60 3.08
C MET A 134 8.27 9.62 4.02
N SER A 135 6.94 9.71 4.02
CA SER A 135 6.21 10.71 4.79
C SER A 135 5.90 10.23 6.20
N ILE A 136 5.25 9.08 6.33
CA ILE A 136 4.66 8.57 7.58
C ILE A 136 5.35 7.30 8.10
N GLY A 137 6.41 6.88 7.42
CA GLY A 137 7.17 5.69 7.76
C GLY A 137 6.58 4.39 7.22
N VAL A 138 7.39 3.33 7.22
CA VAL A 138 7.01 1.99 6.70
C VAL A 138 5.77 1.48 7.44
N MET A 139 5.77 1.55 8.77
CA MET A 139 4.68 0.99 9.58
C MET A 139 3.33 1.68 9.31
N GLY A 140 3.31 3.01 9.25
CA GLY A 140 2.10 3.77 8.93
C GLY A 140 1.59 3.50 7.52
N ALA A 141 2.51 3.41 6.55
CA ALA A 141 2.18 3.12 5.16
C ALA A 141 1.56 1.72 5.00
N PHE A 142 2.15 0.70 5.63
CA PHE A 142 1.61 -0.66 5.64
C PHE A 142 0.28 -0.76 6.41
N ALA A 143 0.12 -0.05 7.53
CA ALA A 143 -1.14 -0.07 8.26
C ALA A 143 -2.29 0.50 7.40
N LEU A 144 -2.07 1.63 6.73
CA LEU A 144 -3.08 2.28 5.88
C LEU A 144 -3.39 1.52 4.59
N ILE A 145 -2.43 0.80 4.01
CA ILE A 145 -2.69 0.04 2.77
C ILE A 145 -3.51 -1.23 3.04
N PHE A 146 -3.37 -1.84 4.23
CA PHE A 146 -4.02 -3.12 4.55
C PHE A 146 -5.29 -2.98 5.39
N VAL A 147 -5.26 -2.23 6.49
CA VAL A 147 -6.32 -2.34 7.52
C VAL A 147 -7.62 -1.63 7.15
N PRO A 148 -7.62 -0.37 6.66
CA PRO A 148 -8.87 0.31 6.28
C PRO A 148 -9.69 -0.44 5.22
N PRO A 149 -9.10 -1.01 4.16
CA PRO A 149 -9.84 -1.85 3.21
C PRO A 149 -10.46 -3.08 3.88
N LEU A 150 -9.74 -3.79 4.75
CA LEU A 150 -10.25 -4.97 5.46
C LEU A 150 -11.47 -4.64 6.31
N ILE A 151 -11.43 -3.50 7.02
CA ILE A 151 -12.59 -2.98 7.76
C ILE A 151 -13.71 -2.69 6.77
N ALA A 152 -13.45 -1.87 5.75
CA ALA A 152 -14.49 -1.37 4.88
C ALA A 152 -15.23 -2.44 4.08
N PHE A 153 -14.50 -3.41 3.51
CA PHE A 153 -15.10 -4.51 2.74
C PHE A 153 -15.98 -5.43 3.59
N SER A 154 -15.77 -5.46 4.91
CA SER A 154 -16.59 -6.26 5.82
C SER A 154 -17.98 -5.64 6.09
N TRP A 155 -18.14 -4.33 5.85
CA TRP A 155 -19.38 -3.59 6.14
C TRP A 155 -20.12 -3.08 4.90
N ALA A 156 -19.41 -2.88 3.79
CA ALA A 156 -19.96 -2.25 2.60
C ALA A 156 -20.75 -3.24 1.72
N ASP A 157 -21.94 -2.83 1.29
CA ASP A 157 -22.80 -3.63 0.39
C ASP A 157 -22.44 -3.45 -1.10
N GLY A 158 -21.28 -2.86 -1.40
CA GLY A 158 -20.84 -2.66 -2.78
C GLY A 158 -19.47 -1.99 -2.90
N TRP A 159 -18.95 -1.96 -4.14
CA TRP A 159 -17.60 -1.49 -4.45
C TRP A 159 -17.35 -0.01 -4.11
N ARG A 160 -18.27 0.89 -4.48
CA ARG A 160 -18.11 2.34 -4.22
C ARG A 160 -18.23 2.66 -2.72
N PRO A 161 -19.24 2.17 -1.98
CA PRO A 161 -19.29 2.33 -0.53
C PRO A 161 -18.05 1.77 0.18
N ALA A 162 -17.52 0.63 -0.27
CA ALA A 162 -16.30 0.05 0.31
C ALA A 162 -15.09 0.97 0.16
N ILE A 163 -14.90 1.58 -1.02
CA ILE A 163 -13.81 2.56 -1.23
C ILE A 163 -13.99 3.79 -0.33
N LEU A 164 -15.20 4.34 -0.26
CA LEU A 164 -15.46 5.53 0.56
C LEU A 164 -15.28 5.24 2.05
N LEU A 165 -15.76 4.09 2.52
CA LEU A 165 -15.61 3.68 3.91
C LEU A 165 -14.14 3.40 4.27
N SER A 166 -13.37 2.81 3.34
CA SER A 166 -11.94 2.59 3.51
C SER A 166 -11.18 3.92 3.61
N LEU A 167 -11.50 4.86 2.73
CA LEU A 167 -10.93 6.21 2.77
C LEU A 167 -11.28 6.93 4.07
N ALA A 168 -12.55 6.86 4.49
CA ALA A 168 -13.01 7.48 5.73
C ALA A 168 -12.34 6.87 6.96
N ALA A 169 -12.27 5.54 7.06
CA ALA A 169 -11.60 4.84 8.16
C ALA A 169 -10.10 5.19 8.21
N GLY A 170 -9.42 5.15 7.07
CA GLY A 170 -8.00 5.51 7.00
C GLY A 170 -7.74 6.95 7.40
N LEU A 171 -8.53 7.91 6.90
CA LEU A 171 -8.38 9.33 7.22
C LEU A 171 -8.72 9.63 8.69
N ALA A 172 -9.80 9.04 9.22
CA ALA A 172 -10.18 9.20 10.61
C ALA A 172 -9.10 8.64 11.55
N SER A 173 -8.60 7.43 11.27
CA SER A 173 -7.49 6.85 12.03
C SER A 173 -6.22 7.68 11.92
N TYR A 174 -5.88 8.18 10.73
CA TYR A 174 -4.74 9.08 10.55
C TYR A 174 -4.85 10.33 11.44
N ILE A 175 -5.97 11.05 11.37
CA ILE A 175 -6.19 12.29 12.14
C ILE A 175 -6.17 12.00 13.64
N ALA A 176 -6.86 10.94 14.09
CA ALA A 176 -6.89 10.54 15.49
C ALA A 176 -5.50 10.18 16.01
N SER A 177 -4.73 9.40 15.23
CA SER A 177 -3.36 9.00 15.59
C SER A 177 -2.43 10.19 15.64
N PHE A 178 -2.60 11.16 14.74
CA PHE A 178 -1.81 12.38 14.72
C PHE A 178 -2.09 13.24 15.97
N ALA A 179 -3.36 13.45 16.32
CA ALA A 179 -3.73 14.16 17.52
C ALA A 179 -3.22 13.46 18.79
N LEU A 180 -3.35 12.13 18.87
CA LEU A 180 -2.86 11.34 20.00
C LEU A 180 -1.33 11.33 20.10
N ALA A 181 -0.63 11.31 18.96
CA ALA A 181 0.83 11.42 18.94
C ALA A 181 1.30 12.73 19.54
N LEU A 182 0.63 13.85 19.21
CA LEU A 182 0.92 15.17 19.78
C LEU A 182 0.58 15.27 21.26
N LEU A 183 -0.56 14.69 21.69
CA LEU A 183 -1.03 14.77 23.07
C LEU A 183 -0.22 13.90 24.04
N LEU A 184 0.23 12.72 23.57
CA LEU A 184 0.90 11.71 24.40
C LEU A 184 2.42 11.71 24.21
N ASP A 185 2.95 12.57 23.34
CA ASP A 185 4.36 12.66 22.96
C ASP A 185 4.91 11.29 22.48
N GLN A 186 4.10 10.58 21.69
CA GLN A 186 4.37 9.23 21.20
C GLN A 186 4.67 9.23 19.70
N PRO A 187 5.44 8.24 19.19
CA PRO A 187 5.69 8.11 17.76
C PRO A 187 4.41 7.82 16.98
N PHE A 188 4.21 8.57 15.89
CA PHE A 188 2.99 8.51 15.07
C PHE A 188 2.75 7.13 14.42
N GLY A 189 3.79 6.53 13.83
CA GLY A 189 3.67 5.25 13.10
C GLY A 189 3.10 4.12 13.95
N PRO A 190 3.65 3.84 15.16
CA PRO A 190 3.10 2.87 16.09
C PRO A 190 1.67 3.17 16.53
N LEU A 191 1.35 4.42 16.85
CA LEU A 191 -0.02 4.81 17.24
C LEU A 191 -1.02 4.56 16.13
N LEU A 192 -0.69 4.92 14.89
CA LEU A 192 -1.52 4.66 13.72
C LEU A 192 -1.74 3.17 13.49
N GLY A 193 -0.67 2.38 13.55
CA GLY A 193 -0.74 0.93 13.43
C GLY A 193 -1.66 0.33 14.48
N LEU A 194 -1.46 0.67 15.75
CA LEU A 194 -2.26 0.17 16.86
C LEU A 194 -3.73 0.58 16.75
N LEU A 195 -4.02 1.85 16.47
CA LEU A 195 -5.40 2.33 16.34
C LEU A 195 -6.15 1.64 15.20
N LEU A 196 -5.49 1.46 14.05
CA LEU A 196 -6.07 0.73 12.92
C LEU A 196 -6.32 -0.74 13.27
N VAL A 197 -5.34 -1.42 13.86
CA VAL A 197 -5.49 -2.84 14.26
C VAL A 197 -6.59 -2.99 15.31
N SER A 198 -6.62 -2.13 16.34
CA SER A 198 -7.68 -2.12 17.35
C SER A 198 -9.05 -1.86 16.72
N GLY A 199 -9.15 -0.91 15.80
CA GLY A 199 -10.38 -0.65 15.04
C GLY A 199 -10.81 -1.84 14.18
N GLY A 200 -9.85 -2.55 13.57
CA GLY A 200 -10.07 -3.76 12.79
C GLY A 200 -10.59 -4.93 13.63
N VAL A 201 -9.96 -5.17 14.78
CA VAL A 201 -10.39 -6.20 15.74
C VAL A 201 -11.78 -5.85 16.30
N PHE A 202 -12.00 -4.61 16.71
CA PHE A 202 -13.30 -4.14 17.20
C PHE A 202 -14.39 -4.31 16.15
N SER A 203 -14.10 -3.93 14.90
CA SER A 203 -15.00 -4.13 13.75
C SER A 203 -15.35 -5.60 13.55
N ALA A 204 -14.36 -6.50 13.59
CA ALA A 204 -14.58 -7.93 13.43
C ALA A 204 -15.43 -8.52 14.56
N LEU A 205 -15.18 -8.12 15.81
CA LEU A 205 -15.97 -8.53 16.97
C LEU A 205 -17.41 -8.00 16.87
N LEU A 206 -17.61 -6.75 16.50
CA LEU A 206 -18.94 -6.18 16.34
C LEU A 206 -19.76 -6.92 15.27
N ARG A 207 -19.13 -7.33 14.17
CA ARG A 207 -19.78 -8.14 13.12
C ARG A 207 -20.21 -9.52 13.63
N SER A 208 -19.37 -10.19 14.42
CA SER A 208 -19.73 -11.49 15.00
C SER A 208 -20.89 -11.37 16.00
N PHE A 209 -20.93 -10.31 16.82
CA PHE A 209 -22.06 -10.01 17.69
C PHE A 209 -23.35 -9.71 16.94
N LEU A 210 -23.26 -9.04 15.79
CA LEU A 210 -24.42 -8.70 14.94
C LEU A 210 -24.84 -9.84 13.99
N GLY A 211 -24.17 -10.99 14.03
CA GLY A 211 -24.49 -12.14 13.17
C GLY A 211 -24.20 -11.94 11.68
N ARG A 212 -23.37 -10.95 11.31
CA ARG A 212 -22.93 -10.71 9.92
C ARG A 212 -21.57 -11.37 9.70
N ASN A 213 -21.53 -12.61 9.20
CA ASN A 213 -20.29 -13.27 8.76
C ASN A 213 -19.83 -12.73 7.41
#